data_AF-A0A813DFM5-F1
#
_entry.id   AF-A0A813DFM5-F1
#
_cell.length_a   1.000
_cell.length_b   1.000
_cell.length_c   1.000
_cell.angle_alpha   90.00
_cell.angle_beta   90.00
_cell.angle_gamma   90.00
#
_symmetry.space_group_name_H-M   'P 1'
#
loop_
_entity.id
_entity.type
_entity.pdbx_description
1 polymer ?
#
loop_
_entity_poly.entity_id
_entity_poly.type
_entity_poly.pdbx_seq_one_letter_code
_entity_poly.pdbx_strand_id
1 'polypeptide(L)'
;MALARRAAGRWGTSQQLDDEKPVISSELFSAGCGHLGAELFCALLGGFGIRSVLDVRELDHSAKRPWFNRDALELTMRDAGLDYLYIGDKSSLESVASLVAGSKAPVCLLGVRALARECPRLALCEALEAGPWKLRVFHLQLSPEAPPELRLLPHPHSAVLGRRLAAAKEVADLQDKLEVALGFAGSWRDRVLRRHKMVRWEDWDLTRRLPSAEEGPLAIQLPFDTLLLIIPQFMAQRELYALQQAALPGAVEYCQPRRQIRNPDGSFVQFNEHFKEAWLCDDYDYRDSRRVQQPRLHVGQQLPCWAQELQQRAEREVQAPFNSLMCRWEPRGVHLKDGPHTYATKYGWGDEAVIGLLAVGPTREYRIHAIPWYHGRGRREVVAVNIPLAEGMLVALGGPLKERWLYAQPRDEESAPERIQFTLQLHADPELRIGAGASRSCPGTEDGEVGAGCSGAAVSGLAVPGPPAGELRALQTAQQPSLAESQATSRKRWHRA
;
A
#
# COMPACT_ATOMS: atom_id res chain seq x y z
N MET A 1 -49.88 10.36 10.80
CA MET A 1 -48.88 9.29 10.66
C MET A 1 -48.63 9.05 9.19
N ALA A 2 -47.75 9.88 8.61
CA ALA A 2 -47.58 10.04 7.16
C ALA A 2 -46.17 9.64 6.73
N LEU A 3 -46.09 9.16 5.49
CA LEU A 3 -44.92 9.09 4.62
C LEU A 3 -43.90 7.96 4.87
N ALA A 4 -44.30 6.76 4.46
CA ALA A 4 -43.42 5.80 3.80
C ALA A 4 -43.85 5.71 2.32
N ARG A 5 -43.03 6.22 1.39
CA ARG A 5 -42.92 5.88 -0.05
C ARG A 5 -42.22 7.02 -0.81
N ARG A 6 -40.98 6.76 -1.26
CA ARG A 6 -40.39 7.15 -2.57
C ARG A 6 -38.85 7.17 -2.47
N ALA A 7 -38.23 6.12 -3.00
CA ALA A 7 -36.87 6.17 -3.55
C ALA A 7 -36.65 4.96 -4.48
N ALA A 8 -37.55 4.79 -5.46
CA ALA A 8 -37.26 4.03 -6.67
C ALA A 8 -37.07 5.06 -7.78
N GLY A 9 -35.93 5.74 -7.74
CA GLY A 9 -35.48 6.64 -8.79
C GLY A 9 -34.98 5.81 -9.96
N ARG A 10 -35.61 6.01 -11.12
CA ARG A 10 -35.19 5.46 -12.42
C ARG A 10 -33.72 5.81 -12.64
N TRP A 11 -32.92 4.78 -12.91
CA TRP A 11 -31.58 4.94 -13.48
C TRP A 11 -31.76 5.56 -14.86
N GLY A 12 -31.42 6.85 -14.98
CA GLY A 12 -31.38 7.53 -16.25
C GLY A 12 -30.44 6.79 -17.18
N THR A 13 -30.94 6.44 -18.36
CA THR A 13 -30.11 6.16 -19.53
C THR A 13 -29.11 7.31 -19.66
N SER A 14 -27.82 6.98 -19.62
CA SER A 14 -26.72 7.88 -19.91
C SER A 14 -27.07 8.67 -21.18
N GLN A 15 -27.42 9.94 -21.04
CA GLN A 15 -27.48 10.85 -22.18
C GLN A 15 -26.09 10.84 -22.79
N GLN A 16 -26.00 10.43 -24.06
CA GLN A 16 -24.89 10.84 -24.91
C GLN A 16 -24.91 12.37 -24.91
N LEU A 17 -24.03 12.96 -24.11
CA LEU A 17 -23.68 14.36 -24.22
C LEU A 17 -23.07 14.52 -25.61
N ASP A 18 -23.68 15.42 -26.39
CA ASP A 18 -23.19 15.84 -27.70
C ASP A 18 -21.69 16.22 -27.64
N ASP A 19 -20.98 15.95 -28.73
CA ASP A 19 -19.53 16.10 -28.96
C ASP A 19 -19.00 17.55 -28.90
N GLU A 20 -19.65 18.45 -28.16
CA GLU A 20 -19.08 19.74 -27.82
C GLU A 20 -17.97 19.53 -26.79
N LYS A 21 -16.72 19.44 -27.27
CA LYS A 21 -15.53 19.42 -26.43
C LYS A 21 -15.61 20.61 -25.46
N PRO A 22 -15.77 20.39 -24.14
CA PRO A 22 -15.80 21.48 -23.19
C PRO A 22 -14.50 22.28 -23.31
N VAL A 23 -14.61 23.55 -23.67
CA VAL A 23 -13.47 24.47 -23.75
C VAL A 23 -13.22 24.98 -22.33
N ILE A 24 -12.41 24.23 -21.57
CA ILE A 24 -11.98 24.64 -20.23
C ILE A 24 -11.01 25.82 -20.39
N SER A 25 -11.31 26.97 -19.75
CA SER A 25 -10.37 28.08 -19.69
C SER A 25 -9.16 27.67 -18.85
N SER A 26 -8.07 27.39 -19.53
CA SER A 26 -6.94 26.58 -19.10
C SER A 26 -6.07 27.19 -18.00
N GLU A 27 -6.22 26.74 -16.75
CA GLU A 27 -5.22 26.81 -15.67
C GLU A 27 -5.33 25.51 -14.82
N LEU A 28 -4.21 24.83 -14.57
CA LEU A 28 -4.08 23.36 -14.60
C LEU A 28 -4.61 22.53 -13.38
N PHE A 29 -4.47 21.21 -13.54
CA PHE A 29 -5.20 20.02 -13.14
C PHE A 29 -4.50 19.10 -12.12
N SER A 30 -5.24 18.59 -11.12
CA SER A 30 -5.43 17.17 -10.72
C SER A 30 -6.03 17.05 -9.30
N ALA A 31 -6.82 16.00 -9.03
CA ALA A 31 -7.23 15.63 -7.66
C ALA A 31 -6.74 14.23 -7.25
N GLY A 32 -6.32 14.14 -5.99
CA GLY A 32 -5.88 12.93 -5.32
C GLY A 32 -5.71 13.28 -3.85
N CYS A 33 -6.81 13.42 -3.13
CA CYS A 33 -6.73 14.04 -1.82
C CYS A 33 -5.95 13.16 -0.83
N GLY A 34 -5.18 13.80 0.03
CA GLY A 34 -4.80 13.24 1.32
C GLY A 34 -5.97 13.38 2.27
N HIS A 35 -5.64 13.52 3.55
CA HIS A 35 -6.65 13.66 4.59
C HIS A 35 -7.25 15.07 4.72
N LEU A 36 -6.97 15.98 3.77
CA LEU A 36 -7.49 17.35 3.78
C LEU A 36 -9.02 17.37 3.59
N GLY A 37 -9.68 18.36 4.19
CA GLY A 37 -11.07 18.72 3.87
C GLY A 37 -11.18 19.32 2.46
N ALA A 38 -12.35 19.22 1.84
CA ALA A 38 -12.57 19.72 0.47
C ALA A 38 -12.50 21.25 0.41
N GLU A 39 -12.98 21.94 1.44
CA GLU A 39 -13.02 23.39 1.56
C GLU A 39 -11.59 23.96 1.69
N LEU A 40 -10.78 23.38 2.57
CA LEU A 40 -9.37 23.75 2.72
C LEU A 40 -8.61 23.50 1.40
N PHE A 41 -8.91 22.40 0.71
CA PHE A 41 -8.32 22.12 -0.59
C PHE A 41 -8.69 23.20 -1.62
N CYS A 42 -9.96 23.57 -1.74
CA CYS A 42 -10.41 24.63 -2.67
C CYS A 42 -9.80 26.00 -2.35
N ALA A 43 -9.72 26.37 -1.06
CA ALA A 43 -9.09 27.61 -0.64
C ALA A 43 -7.61 27.69 -1.05
N LEU A 44 -6.88 26.58 -0.95
CA LEU A 44 -5.48 26.52 -1.40
C LEU A 44 -5.37 26.68 -2.92
N LEU A 45 -6.22 25.98 -3.67
CA LEU A 45 -6.24 26.12 -5.13
C LEU A 45 -6.44 27.59 -5.53
N GLY A 46 -7.44 28.25 -4.95
CA GLY A 46 -7.68 29.68 -5.16
C GLY A 46 -6.50 30.56 -4.77
N GLY A 47 -5.82 30.25 -3.65
CA GLY A 47 -4.61 30.96 -3.21
C GLY A 47 -3.42 30.86 -4.17
N PHE A 48 -3.37 29.81 -5.00
CA PHE A 48 -2.39 29.67 -6.09
C PHE A 48 -2.90 30.18 -7.44
N GLY A 49 -4.06 30.83 -7.46
CA GLY A 49 -4.69 31.34 -8.68
C GLY A 49 -5.27 30.24 -9.57
N ILE A 50 -5.41 29.01 -9.08
CA ILE A 50 -5.98 27.90 -9.84
C ILE A 50 -7.50 28.12 -9.96
N ARG A 51 -8.02 28.03 -11.19
CA ARG A 51 -9.45 28.25 -11.49
C ARG A 51 -10.19 27.01 -11.94
N SER A 52 -9.49 25.97 -12.37
CA SER A 52 -10.10 24.74 -12.89
C SER A 52 -9.39 23.49 -12.40
N VAL A 53 -10.12 22.38 -12.24
CA VAL A 53 -9.60 21.09 -11.77
C VAL A 53 -10.10 19.97 -12.68
N LEU A 54 -9.16 19.16 -13.17
CA LEU A 54 -9.43 17.93 -13.91
C LEU A 54 -9.08 16.76 -13.02
N ASP A 55 -10.10 16.05 -12.59
CA ASP A 55 -9.99 14.95 -11.68
C ASP A 55 -9.73 13.64 -12.42
N VAL A 56 -8.50 13.16 -12.27
CA VAL A 56 -7.97 11.93 -12.86
C VAL A 56 -7.96 10.77 -11.86
N ARG A 57 -8.82 10.78 -10.84
CA ARG A 57 -8.96 9.65 -9.91
C ARG A 57 -9.73 8.53 -10.58
N GLU A 58 -9.09 7.37 -10.66
CA GLU A 58 -9.76 6.12 -11.04
C GLU A 58 -11.05 5.90 -10.25
N LEU A 59 -11.06 6.27 -8.96
CA LEU A 59 -12.22 6.21 -8.09
C LEU A 59 -12.86 7.57 -7.88
N ASP A 60 -14.12 7.68 -8.27
CA ASP A 60 -14.97 8.85 -8.05
C ASP A 60 -15.58 8.89 -6.64
N HIS A 61 -15.41 7.85 -5.82
CA HIS A 61 -16.02 7.74 -4.51
C HIS A 61 -15.05 7.20 -3.44
N SER A 62 -15.28 7.60 -2.20
CA SER A 62 -14.53 7.17 -1.02
C SER A 62 -15.43 7.13 0.20
N ALA A 63 -15.68 5.94 0.74
CA ALA A 63 -16.41 5.79 2.01
C ALA A 63 -15.67 6.44 3.19
N LYS A 64 -14.33 6.48 3.15
CA LYS A 64 -13.51 7.09 4.20
C LYS A 64 -13.44 8.62 4.09
N ARG A 65 -13.68 9.17 2.90
CA ARG A 65 -13.59 10.61 2.60
C ARG A 65 -14.75 11.01 1.70
N PRO A 66 -15.99 10.98 2.21
CA PRO A 66 -17.18 11.24 1.40
C PRO A 66 -17.20 12.64 0.78
N TRP A 67 -16.54 13.62 1.38
CA TRP A 67 -16.37 14.98 0.84
C TRP A 67 -15.49 15.04 -0.42
N PHE A 68 -14.77 13.96 -0.74
CA PHE A 68 -14.07 13.81 -2.01
C PHE A 68 -14.81 12.92 -3.00
N ASN A 69 -16.05 12.51 -2.73
CA ASN A 69 -16.86 11.91 -3.79
C ASN A 69 -17.05 12.93 -4.92
N ARG A 70 -17.06 12.49 -6.18
CA ARG A 70 -17.16 13.36 -7.36
C ARG A 70 -18.23 14.43 -7.20
N ASP A 71 -19.47 14.04 -6.93
CA ASP A 71 -20.60 14.97 -6.82
C ASP A 71 -20.42 15.97 -5.67
N ALA A 72 -19.87 15.52 -4.53
CA ALA A 72 -19.60 16.38 -3.39
C ALA A 72 -18.48 17.38 -3.70
N LEU A 73 -17.39 16.90 -4.31
CA LEU A 73 -16.24 17.72 -4.67
C LEU A 73 -16.58 18.73 -5.77
N GLU A 74 -17.36 18.32 -6.77
CA GLU A 74 -17.88 19.19 -7.83
C GLU A 74 -18.71 20.33 -7.25
N LEU A 75 -19.61 20.01 -6.32
CA LEU A 75 -20.40 21.01 -5.61
C LEU A 75 -19.50 21.96 -4.82
N THR A 76 -18.58 21.44 -4.00
CA THR A 76 -17.67 22.26 -3.18
C THR A 76 -16.78 23.16 -4.04
N MET A 77 -16.26 22.66 -5.16
CA MET A 77 -15.43 23.44 -6.09
C MET A 77 -16.23 24.54 -6.76
N ARG A 78 -17.44 24.23 -7.24
CA ARG A 78 -18.34 25.22 -7.83
C ARG A 78 -18.68 26.33 -6.84
N ASP A 79 -18.98 25.96 -5.59
CA ASP A 79 -19.28 26.93 -4.53
C ASP A 79 -18.05 27.81 -4.19
N ALA A 80 -16.85 27.29 -4.41
CA ALA A 80 -15.58 28.03 -4.30
C ALA A 80 -15.19 28.82 -5.57
N GLY A 81 -16.02 28.80 -6.62
CA GLY A 81 -15.73 29.47 -7.90
C GLY A 81 -14.69 28.78 -8.76
N LEU A 82 -14.52 27.46 -8.60
CA LEU A 82 -13.61 26.62 -9.39
C LEU A 82 -14.39 25.76 -10.38
N ASP A 83 -13.90 25.66 -11.61
CA ASP A 83 -14.38 24.71 -12.59
C ASP A 83 -13.90 23.29 -12.24
N TYR A 84 -14.76 22.29 -12.40
CA TYR A 84 -14.43 20.90 -12.10
C TYR A 84 -14.85 19.97 -13.25
N LEU A 85 -13.92 19.14 -13.71
CA LEU A 85 -14.19 18.07 -14.67
C LEU A 85 -13.63 16.74 -14.16
N TYR A 86 -14.45 15.73 -14.05
CA TYR A 86 -14.01 14.35 -13.74
C TYR A 86 -13.81 13.54 -15.03
N ILE A 87 -12.64 12.91 -15.18
CA ILE A 87 -12.31 12.04 -16.33
C ILE A 87 -11.77 10.67 -15.93
N GLY A 88 -11.79 10.33 -14.64
CA GLY A 88 -11.18 9.10 -14.13
C GLY A 88 -11.78 7.79 -14.64
N ASP A 89 -12.99 7.83 -15.19
CA ASP A 89 -13.65 6.69 -15.84
C ASP A 89 -13.20 6.46 -17.30
N LYS A 90 -12.50 7.45 -17.88
CA LYS A 90 -12.03 7.47 -19.29
C LYS A 90 -10.51 7.67 -19.38
N SER A 91 -9.80 7.64 -18.26
CA SER A 91 -8.40 8.07 -18.17
C SER A 91 -7.44 6.98 -18.64
N SER A 92 -7.32 6.76 -19.96
CA SER A 92 -6.03 6.30 -20.47
C SER A 92 -5.00 7.41 -20.25
N LEU A 93 -3.73 7.04 -20.06
CA LEU A 93 -2.62 8.00 -19.94
C LEU A 93 -2.63 8.99 -21.10
N GLU A 94 -2.88 8.49 -22.31
CA GLU A 94 -2.95 9.26 -23.55
C GLU A 94 -4.13 10.23 -23.55
N SER A 95 -5.29 9.81 -23.02
CA SER A 95 -6.48 10.66 -22.94
C SER A 95 -6.28 11.83 -21.98
N VAL A 96 -5.70 11.56 -20.82
CA VAL A 96 -5.32 12.60 -19.85
C VAL A 96 -4.29 13.53 -20.48
N ALA A 97 -3.21 12.98 -21.04
CA ALA A 97 -2.14 13.77 -21.61
C ALA A 97 -2.63 14.64 -22.78
N SER A 98 -3.55 14.14 -23.62
CA SER A 98 -4.16 14.88 -24.72
C SER A 98 -5.05 16.03 -24.25
N LEU A 99 -5.86 15.83 -23.20
CA LEU A 99 -6.67 16.91 -22.62
C LEU A 99 -5.79 18.01 -22.01
N VAL A 100 -4.69 17.61 -21.39
CA VAL A 100 -3.73 18.54 -20.78
C VAL A 100 -2.91 19.28 -21.85
N ALA A 101 -2.61 18.63 -22.99
CA ALA A 101 -1.82 19.18 -24.09
C ALA A 101 -2.31 20.53 -24.64
N GLY A 102 -3.62 20.78 -24.61
CA GLY A 102 -4.22 22.00 -25.12
C GLY A 102 -4.17 23.19 -24.17
N SER A 103 -3.64 23.03 -22.95
CA SER A 103 -3.67 24.06 -21.91
C SER A 103 -2.44 24.99 -21.94
N LYS A 104 -2.65 26.29 -21.66
CA LYS A 104 -1.56 27.29 -21.65
C LYS A 104 -0.76 27.23 -20.33
N ALA A 105 0.55 27.09 -20.43
CA ALA A 105 1.56 27.17 -19.35
C ALA A 105 1.18 26.52 -18.00
N PRO A 106 0.94 25.20 -17.96
CA PRO A 106 0.01 24.69 -16.97
C PRO A 106 0.77 23.92 -15.85
N VAL A 107 0.37 24.09 -14.57
CA VAL A 107 1.04 23.62 -13.33
C VAL A 107 0.34 22.41 -12.69
N CYS A 108 0.94 21.22 -12.69
CA CYS A 108 0.28 19.93 -12.36
C CYS A 108 0.25 19.65 -10.88
N LEU A 109 -0.93 19.65 -10.27
CA LEU A 109 -1.09 19.38 -8.85
C LEU A 109 -1.57 17.96 -8.59
N LEU A 110 -0.67 17.07 -8.23
CA LEU A 110 -0.98 15.67 -7.95
C LEU A 110 -1.04 15.39 -6.45
N GLY A 111 -2.18 15.73 -5.84
CA GLY A 111 -2.57 15.19 -4.54
C GLY A 111 -1.57 15.35 -3.38
N VAL A 112 -1.88 14.69 -2.25
CA VAL A 112 -1.24 14.93 -0.93
C VAL A 112 -0.40 13.73 -0.45
N ARG A 113 0.21 12.99 -1.38
CA ARG A 113 1.23 12.01 -1.04
C ARG A 113 2.56 12.77 -0.92
N ALA A 114 3.17 12.72 0.26
CA ALA A 114 4.34 13.55 0.57
C ALA A 114 5.62 13.13 -0.20
N LEU A 115 5.56 12.06 -0.99
CA LEU A 115 6.72 11.48 -1.64
C LEU A 115 6.33 11.04 -3.04
N ALA A 116 7.15 11.36 -4.05
CA ALA A 116 6.92 10.92 -5.43
C ALA A 116 6.84 9.39 -5.55
N ARG A 117 7.59 8.65 -4.73
CA ARG A 117 7.56 7.16 -4.70
C ARG A 117 6.22 6.58 -4.27
N GLU A 118 5.43 7.34 -3.51
CA GLU A 118 4.08 6.97 -3.11
C GLU A 118 3.01 7.54 -4.06
N CYS A 119 3.42 8.20 -5.14
CA CYS A 119 2.49 8.71 -6.14
C CYS A 119 1.86 7.51 -6.88
N PRO A 120 0.55 7.25 -6.74
CA PRO A 120 -0.11 6.19 -7.49
C PRO A 120 -0.09 6.46 -9.00
N ARG A 121 0.25 7.69 -9.41
CA ARG A 121 0.28 8.17 -10.79
C ARG A 121 1.69 8.47 -11.29
N LEU A 122 2.71 7.83 -10.71
CA LEU A 122 4.11 8.08 -11.04
C LEU A 122 4.40 8.06 -12.56
N ALA A 123 3.85 7.09 -13.29
CA ALA A 123 4.02 6.99 -14.74
C ALA A 123 3.33 8.15 -15.50
N LEU A 124 2.18 8.62 -15.03
CA LEU A 124 1.52 9.80 -15.58
C LEU A 124 2.32 11.06 -15.28
N CYS A 125 2.84 11.22 -14.06
CA CYS A 125 3.72 12.35 -13.72
C CYS A 125 4.87 12.41 -14.72
N GLU A 126 5.55 11.29 -14.93
CA GLU A 126 6.69 11.26 -15.84
C GLU A 126 6.27 11.53 -17.29
N ALA A 127 5.17 10.96 -17.76
CA ALA A 127 4.68 11.24 -19.11
C ALA A 127 4.35 12.73 -19.31
N LEU A 128 3.90 13.43 -18.28
CA LEU A 128 3.63 14.87 -18.31
C LEU A 128 4.92 15.71 -18.24
N GLU A 129 5.93 15.28 -17.46
CA GLU A 129 7.21 15.98 -17.29
C GLU A 129 8.18 15.76 -18.47
N ALA A 130 8.41 14.50 -18.86
CA ALA A 130 9.34 14.13 -19.93
C ALA A 130 8.70 14.14 -21.33
N GLY A 131 7.36 14.15 -21.40
CA GLY A 131 6.63 14.19 -22.65
C GLY A 131 6.81 15.52 -23.41
N PRO A 132 6.20 15.64 -24.60
CA PRO A 132 6.30 16.85 -25.43
C PRO A 132 5.78 18.12 -24.74
N TRP A 133 5.02 17.97 -23.65
CA TRP A 133 4.38 19.06 -22.91
C TRP A 133 5.27 19.72 -21.86
N LYS A 134 6.30 19.01 -21.35
CA LYS A 134 7.26 19.53 -20.35
C LYS A 134 6.60 20.22 -19.15
N LEU A 135 5.54 19.61 -18.60
CA LEU A 135 4.79 20.19 -17.50
C LEU A 135 5.59 20.13 -16.20
N ARG A 136 5.28 21.04 -15.27
CA ARG A 136 5.81 20.99 -13.91
C ARG A 136 4.82 20.27 -13.01
N VAL A 137 5.26 19.18 -12.37
CA VAL A 137 4.44 18.46 -11.40
C VAL A 137 4.79 18.89 -9.97
N PHE A 138 3.76 19.18 -9.20
CA PHE A 138 3.80 19.57 -7.80
C PHE A 138 2.89 18.67 -6.99
N HIS A 139 3.32 18.41 -5.76
CA HIS A 139 2.50 17.76 -4.75
C HIS A 139 2.15 18.77 -3.66
N LEU A 140 0.93 18.67 -3.14
CA LEU A 140 0.50 19.47 -2.00
C LEU A 140 0.92 18.77 -0.71
N GLN A 141 1.75 19.41 0.10
CA GLN A 141 2.30 18.81 1.32
C GLN A 141 2.15 19.68 2.54
N LEU A 142 1.93 19.06 3.70
CA LEU A 142 2.05 19.74 4.99
C LEU A 142 3.54 19.90 5.31
N SER A 143 3.97 21.13 5.52
CA SER A 143 5.25 21.49 6.09
C SER A 143 5.38 20.89 7.49
N PRO A 144 6.56 20.36 7.86
CA PRO A 144 6.81 19.89 9.22
C PRO A 144 6.95 21.04 10.24
N GLU A 145 7.01 22.30 9.77
CA GLU A 145 7.10 23.48 10.62
C GLU A 145 5.82 23.66 11.47
N ALA A 146 5.93 24.32 12.62
CA ALA A 146 4.81 24.62 13.50
C ALA A 146 4.48 26.12 13.46
N PRO A 147 3.24 26.53 13.11
CA PRO A 147 2.11 25.69 12.71
C PRO A 147 2.32 25.05 11.32
N PRO A 148 1.72 23.87 11.06
CA PRO A 148 1.91 23.18 9.79
C PRO A 148 1.27 23.97 8.64
N GLU A 149 2.10 24.37 7.68
CA GLU A 149 1.69 25.10 6.48
C GLU A 149 1.58 24.18 5.27
N LEU A 150 0.63 24.41 4.37
CA LEU A 150 0.54 23.65 3.12
C LEU A 150 1.44 24.28 2.05
N ARG A 151 2.33 23.49 1.46
CA ARG A 151 3.31 23.90 0.43
C ARG A 151 3.14 23.07 -0.84
N LEU A 152 3.40 23.70 -1.99
CA LEU A 152 3.57 23.02 -3.27
C LEU A 152 5.04 22.62 -3.43
N LEU A 153 5.31 21.32 -3.45
CA LEU A 153 6.66 20.80 -3.61
C LEU A 153 6.82 20.11 -4.96
N PRO A 154 7.81 20.52 -5.79
CA PRO A 154 8.18 19.75 -6.97
C PRO A 154 8.86 18.45 -6.53
N HIS A 155 8.66 17.38 -7.29
CA HIS A 155 9.37 16.12 -7.06
C HIS A 155 10.03 15.61 -8.33
N PRO A 156 11.13 14.85 -8.22
CA PRO A 156 11.79 14.26 -9.37
C PRO A 156 11.12 12.93 -9.76
N HIS A 157 9.91 12.97 -10.34
CA HIS A 157 9.17 11.75 -10.68
C HIS A 157 9.92 10.87 -11.69
N SER A 158 10.60 11.45 -12.68
CA SER A 158 11.44 10.70 -13.64
C SER A 158 12.51 9.87 -12.92
N ALA A 159 13.20 10.47 -11.94
CA ALA A 159 14.25 9.78 -11.20
C ALA A 159 13.67 8.65 -10.33
N VAL A 160 12.53 8.89 -9.68
CA VAL A 160 11.81 7.90 -8.88
C VAL A 160 11.30 6.75 -9.76
N LEU A 161 10.74 7.05 -10.93
CA LEU A 161 10.29 6.03 -11.89
C LEU A 161 11.47 5.22 -12.40
N GLY A 162 12.58 5.87 -12.78
CA GLY A 162 13.81 5.21 -13.19
C GLY A 162 14.32 4.23 -12.13
N ARG A 163 14.33 4.64 -10.85
CA ARG A 163 14.66 3.74 -9.73
C ARG A 163 13.70 2.57 -9.59
N ARG A 164 12.38 2.81 -9.71
CA ARG A 164 11.37 1.74 -9.66
C ARG A 164 11.54 0.73 -10.79
N LEU A 165 11.81 1.19 -12.01
CA LEU A 165 12.07 0.33 -13.17
C LEU A 165 13.37 -0.46 -13.00
N ALA A 166 14.44 0.18 -12.49
CA ALA A 166 15.68 -0.50 -12.19
C ALA A 166 15.51 -1.59 -11.12
N ALA A 167 14.76 -1.30 -10.05
CA ALA A 167 14.45 -2.28 -9.02
C ALA A 167 13.59 -3.44 -9.56
N ALA A 168 12.57 -3.14 -10.38
CA ALA A 168 11.76 -4.18 -11.02
C ALA A 168 12.61 -5.09 -11.92
N LYS A 169 13.54 -4.50 -12.67
CA LYS A 169 14.51 -5.24 -13.49
C LYS A 169 15.43 -6.11 -12.63
N GLU A 170 16.00 -5.59 -11.54
CA GLU A 170 16.85 -6.36 -10.62
C GLU A 170 16.10 -7.57 -10.05
N VAL A 171 14.83 -7.39 -9.66
CA VAL A 171 14.01 -8.50 -9.17
C VAL A 171 13.79 -9.56 -10.26
N ALA A 172 13.46 -9.14 -11.48
CA ALA A 172 13.26 -10.06 -12.60
C ALA A 172 14.55 -10.82 -12.93
N ASP A 173 15.69 -10.12 -13.05
CA ASP A 173 16.99 -10.74 -13.32
C ASP A 173 17.38 -11.75 -12.22
N LEU A 174 17.17 -11.38 -10.95
CA LEU A 174 17.44 -12.28 -9.82
C LEU A 174 16.50 -13.48 -9.82
N GLN A 175 15.22 -13.27 -10.07
CA GLN A 175 14.21 -14.34 -10.16
C GLN A 175 14.61 -15.33 -11.24
N ASP A 176 14.90 -14.86 -12.46
CA ASP A 176 15.30 -15.70 -13.59
C ASP A 176 16.56 -16.50 -13.26
N LYS A 177 17.58 -15.85 -12.67
CA LYS A 177 18.82 -16.50 -12.25
C LYS A 177 18.55 -17.63 -11.25
N LEU A 178 17.70 -17.40 -10.25
CA LEU A 178 17.38 -18.39 -9.23
C LEU A 178 16.48 -19.51 -9.79
N GLU A 179 15.52 -19.19 -10.65
CA GLU A 179 14.69 -20.19 -11.31
C GLU A 179 15.52 -21.14 -12.18
N VAL A 180 16.50 -20.61 -12.95
CA VAL A 180 17.45 -21.42 -13.71
C VAL A 180 18.27 -22.32 -12.78
N ALA A 181 18.78 -21.78 -11.66
CA ALA A 181 19.56 -22.56 -10.70
C ALA A 181 18.74 -23.70 -10.04
N LEU A 182 17.44 -23.48 -9.86
CA LEU A 182 16.50 -24.47 -9.29
C LEU A 182 15.90 -25.42 -10.34
N GLY A 183 16.21 -25.22 -11.63
CA GLY A 183 15.66 -26.02 -12.73
C GLY A 183 14.16 -25.78 -12.96
N PHE A 184 13.64 -24.62 -12.57
CA PHE A 184 12.27 -24.23 -12.82
C PHE A 184 12.08 -23.74 -14.25
N ALA A 185 10.97 -24.13 -14.87
CA ALA A 185 10.62 -23.73 -16.23
C ALA A 185 9.11 -23.41 -16.34
N GLY A 186 8.79 -22.41 -17.14
CA GLY A 186 7.43 -21.87 -17.29
C GLY A 186 7.02 -20.99 -16.10
N SER A 187 5.78 -20.50 -16.08
CA SER A 187 5.31 -19.67 -14.98
C SER A 187 5.17 -20.46 -13.67
N TRP A 188 5.33 -19.80 -12.52
CA TRP A 188 5.09 -20.42 -11.20
C TRP A 188 3.71 -21.08 -11.12
N ARG A 189 2.69 -20.38 -11.62
CA ARG A 189 1.31 -20.86 -11.69
C ARG A 189 1.21 -22.19 -12.44
N ASP A 190 1.81 -22.30 -13.63
CA ASP A 190 1.79 -23.53 -14.42
C ASP A 190 2.53 -24.68 -13.73
N ARG A 191 3.61 -24.38 -12.98
CA ARG A 191 4.32 -25.38 -12.18
C ARG A 191 3.43 -25.95 -11.07
N VAL A 192 2.74 -25.08 -10.33
CA VAL A 192 1.84 -25.49 -9.25
C VAL A 192 0.63 -26.27 -9.78
N LEU A 193 -0.04 -25.76 -10.83
CA LEU A 193 -1.22 -26.38 -11.41
C LEU A 193 -0.94 -27.75 -12.05
N ARG A 194 0.28 -28.01 -12.51
CA ARG A 194 0.69 -29.33 -13.01
C ARG A 194 0.94 -30.35 -11.91
N ARG A 195 1.37 -29.91 -10.72
CA ARG A 195 1.80 -30.79 -9.62
C ARG A 195 0.69 -31.07 -8.61
N HIS A 196 -0.24 -30.13 -8.42
CA HIS A 196 -1.20 -30.18 -7.33
C HIS A 196 -2.64 -30.19 -7.84
N LYS A 197 -3.52 -30.81 -7.06
CA LYS A 197 -4.96 -30.70 -7.28
C LYS A 197 -5.36 -29.24 -7.19
N MET A 198 -6.20 -28.79 -8.11
CA MET A 198 -6.71 -27.42 -8.15
C MET A 198 -8.23 -27.39 -7.95
N VAL A 199 -8.68 -26.37 -7.23
CA VAL A 199 -10.09 -25.96 -7.14
C VAL A 199 -10.19 -24.49 -7.57
N ARG A 200 -11.17 -24.18 -8.42
CA ARG A 200 -11.43 -22.80 -8.83
C ARG A 200 -12.18 -22.06 -7.72
N TRP A 201 -11.99 -20.74 -7.63
CA TRP A 201 -12.71 -19.91 -6.66
C TRP A 201 -14.23 -20.06 -6.77
N GLU A 202 -14.75 -20.17 -7.99
CA GLU A 202 -16.20 -20.35 -8.22
C GLU A 202 -16.75 -21.66 -7.62
N ASP A 203 -15.89 -22.67 -7.48
CA ASP A 203 -16.22 -23.99 -6.93
C ASP A 203 -15.77 -24.13 -5.46
N TRP A 204 -15.16 -23.07 -4.89
CA TRP A 204 -14.65 -23.09 -3.53
C TRP A 204 -15.80 -22.85 -2.54
N ASP A 205 -16.15 -23.91 -1.81
CA ASP A 205 -17.08 -23.80 -0.69
C ASP A 205 -16.41 -23.07 0.48
N LEU A 206 -16.88 -21.85 0.79
CA LEU A 206 -16.37 -21.02 1.89
C LEU A 206 -16.53 -21.66 3.28
N THR A 207 -17.39 -22.68 3.40
CA THR A 207 -17.56 -23.46 4.63
C THR A 207 -16.61 -24.67 4.68
N ARG A 208 -15.96 -25.01 3.56
CA ARG A 208 -14.98 -26.08 3.48
C ARG A 208 -13.76 -25.74 4.32
N ARG A 209 -13.30 -26.74 5.06
CA ARG A 209 -12.01 -26.67 5.77
C ARG A 209 -10.86 -26.75 4.76
N LEU A 210 -9.77 -26.04 5.07
CA LEU A 210 -8.50 -26.21 4.35
C LEU A 210 -8.06 -27.69 4.38
N PRO A 211 -7.28 -28.15 3.38
CA PRO A 211 -6.93 -29.56 3.26
C PRO A 211 -6.27 -30.07 4.54
N SER A 212 -6.72 -31.24 4.98
CA SER A 212 -6.05 -32.02 6.01
C SER A 212 -4.81 -32.73 5.45
N ALA A 213 -4.00 -33.31 6.33
CA ALA A 213 -2.83 -34.09 5.96
C ALA A 213 -3.14 -35.22 4.96
N GLU A 214 -4.29 -35.88 5.13
CA GLU A 214 -4.72 -37.01 4.32
C GLU A 214 -5.12 -36.59 2.89
N GLU A 215 -5.59 -35.34 2.73
CA GLU A 215 -5.97 -34.78 1.43
C GLU A 215 -4.75 -34.31 0.62
N GLY A 216 -3.61 -34.08 1.28
CA GLY A 216 -2.39 -33.58 0.66
C GLY A 216 -2.50 -32.11 0.21
N PRO A 217 -1.52 -31.62 -0.58
CA PRO A 217 -1.50 -30.23 -1.00
C PRO A 217 -2.65 -29.86 -1.96
N LEU A 218 -3.18 -28.65 -1.79
CA LEU A 218 -4.28 -28.12 -2.60
C LEU A 218 -3.95 -26.73 -3.13
N ALA A 219 -4.16 -26.51 -4.43
CA ALA A 219 -4.14 -25.20 -5.04
C ALA A 219 -5.57 -24.65 -5.18
N ILE A 220 -5.79 -23.40 -4.78
CA ILE A 220 -7.05 -22.68 -4.93
C ILE A 220 -6.78 -21.51 -5.89
N GLN A 221 -7.40 -21.55 -7.06
CA GLN A 221 -7.30 -20.47 -8.03
C GLN A 221 -8.23 -19.33 -7.62
N LEU A 222 -7.65 -18.28 -7.05
CA LEU A 222 -8.35 -17.06 -6.65
C LEU A 222 -8.57 -16.13 -7.86
N PRO A 223 -9.44 -15.11 -7.74
CA PRO A 223 -9.55 -14.05 -8.75
C PRO A 223 -8.23 -13.28 -8.96
N PHE A 224 -8.18 -12.47 -10.02
CA PHE A 224 -7.03 -11.64 -10.38
C PHE A 224 -5.75 -12.45 -10.64
N ASP A 225 -5.90 -13.59 -11.31
CA ASP A 225 -4.80 -14.49 -11.65
C ASP A 225 -3.95 -14.96 -10.46
N THR A 226 -4.51 -14.87 -9.25
CA THR A 226 -3.85 -15.23 -8.01
C THR A 226 -4.04 -16.72 -7.70
N LEU A 227 -3.02 -17.36 -7.15
CA LEU A 227 -3.07 -18.76 -6.74
C LEU A 227 -2.69 -18.88 -5.26
N LEU A 228 -3.49 -19.64 -4.50
CA LEU A 228 -3.24 -19.99 -3.11
C LEU A 228 -2.92 -21.48 -3.01
N LEU A 229 -1.69 -21.84 -2.69
CA LEU A 229 -1.24 -23.21 -2.47
C LEU A 229 -1.19 -23.49 -0.96
N ILE A 230 -1.79 -24.59 -0.52
CA ILE A 230 -1.78 -25.04 0.87
C ILE A 230 -1.12 -26.40 0.91
N ILE A 231 -0.06 -26.53 1.71
CA ILE A 231 0.67 -27.77 1.93
C ILE A 231 0.51 -28.15 3.41
N PRO A 232 -0.47 -29.02 3.73
CA PRO A 232 -0.66 -29.48 5.09
C PRO A 232 0.52 -30.38 5.50
N GLN A 233 0.88 -30.36 6.79
CA GLN A 233 2.01 -31.12 7.33
C GLN A 233 3.31 -30.94 6.53
N PHE A 234 3.60 -29.70 6.11
CA PHE A 234 4.85 -29.36 5.45
C PHE A 234 6.07 -29.79 6.29
N MET A 235 5.97 -29.78 7.62
CA MET A 235 7.00 -30.29 8.54
C MET A 235 6.42 -31.26 9.57
N ALA A 236 7.21 -32.26 9.94
CA ALA A 236 6.88 -33.19 11.02
C ALA A 236 7.10 -32.54 12.40
N GLN A 237 6.41 -33.03 13.43
CA GLN A 237 6.46 -32.44 14.78
C GLN A 237 7.88 -32.31 15.36
N ARG A 238 8.74 -33.31 15.13
CA ARG A 238 10.14 -33.26 15.57
C ARG A 238 10.93 -32.11 14.91
N GLU A 239 10.65 -31.83 13.64
CA GLU A 239 11.31 -30.78 12.87
C GLU A 239 10.80 -29.42 13.33
N LEU A 240 9.50 -29.31 13.62
CA LEU A 240 8.88 -28.12 14.17
C LEU A 240 9.47 -27.73 15.52
N TYR A 241 9.66 -28.70 16.41
CA TYR A 241 10.32 -28.45 17.71
C TYR A 241 11.75 -27.93 17.51
N ALA A 242 12.54 -28.57 16.64
CA ALA A 242 13.90 -28.13 16.35
C ALA A 242 13.94 -26.71 15.73
N LEU A 243 13.05 -26.44 14.77
CA LEU A 243 12.89 -25.12 14.15
C LEU A 243 12.48 -24.07 15.18
N GLN A 244 11.57 -24.39 16.11
CA GLN A 244 11.19 -23.49 17.19
C GLN A 244 12.43 -23.09 18.00
N GLN A 245 13.19 -24.06 18.50
CA GLN A 245 14.36 -23.80 19.34
C GLN A 245 15.42 -22.97 18.59
N ALA A 246 15.65 -23.26 17.31
CA ALA A 246 16.59 -22.55 16.47
C ALA A 246 16.17 -21.12 16.12
N ALA A 247 14.87 -20.81 16.21
CA ALA A 247 14.29 -19.51 15.87
C ALA A 247 13.85 -18.69 17.09
N LEU A 248 13.99 -19.18 18.32
CA LEU A 248 13.62 -18.43 19.52
C LEU A 248 14.54 -17.22 19.77
N PRO A 249 14.09 -16.21 20.53
CA PRO A 249 14.97 -15.13 20.99
C PRO A 249 16.22 -15.67 21.69
N GLY A 250 17.37 -15.11 21.32
CA GLY A 250 18.69 -15.59 21.77
C GLY A 250 19.39 -16.46 20.72
N ALA A 251 18.64 -17.19 19.90
CA ALA A 251 19.17 -17.83 18.69
C ALA A 251 19.08 -16.91 17.47
N VAL A 252 18.04 -16.07 17.41
CA VAL A 252 17.85 -15.01 16.41
C VAL A 252 17.73 -13.66 17.10
N GLU A 253 18.32 -12.61 16.50
CA GLU A 253 18.26 -11.25 17.04
C GLU A 253 16.97 -10.55 16.60
N TYR A 254 15.95 -10.61 17.46
CA TYR A 254 14.67 -9.95 17.20
C TYR A 254 14.64 -8.49 17.64
N CYS A 255 14.12 -7.62 16.79
CA CYS A 255 13.86 -6.20 17.11
C CYS A 255 12.36 -5.94 17.28
N GLN A 256 11.98 -5.14 18.26
CA GLN A 256 10.59 -4.69 18.39
C GLN A 256 10.38 -3.48 17.46
N PRO A 257 9.48 -3.55 16.46
CA PRO A 257 9.20 -2.41 15.60
C PRO A 257 8.52 -1.29 16.38
N ARG A 258 9.02 -0.06 16.23
CA ARG A 258 8.28 1.15 16.56
C ARG A 258 7.77 1.77 15.28
N ARG A 259 6.45 1.80 15.10
CA ARG A 259 5.79 2.28 13.88
C ARG A 259 5.08 3.61 14.11
N GLN A 260 4.77 4.29 13.01
CA GLN A 260 3.94 5.49 12.98
C GLN A 260 2.80 5.37 11.98
N ILE A 261 1.65 5.94 12.33
CA ILE A 261 0.49 6.11 11.45
C ILE A 261 0.21 7.60 11.36
N ARG A 262 -0.09 8.07 10.14
CA ARG A 262 -0.52 9.44 9.89
C ARG A 262 -2.01 9.59 10.21
N ASN A 263 -2.34 10.56 11.06
CA ASN A 263 -3.70 10.96 11.39
C ASN A 263 -4.35 11.77 10.26
N PRO A 264 -5.69 11.93 10.29
CA PRO A 264 -6.39 12.77 9.31
C PRO A 264 -5.97 14.24 9.30
N ASP A 265 -5.54 14.79 10.43
CA ASP A 265 -5.00 16.16 10.53
C ASP A 265 -3.55 16.29 10.00
N GLY A 266 -2.96 15.18 9.56
CA GLY A 266 -1.59 15.12 9.06
C GLY A 266 -0.52 14.88 10.13
N SER A 267 -0.87 14.88 11.43
CA SER A 267 0.03 14.51 12.52
C SER A 267 0.38 13.01 12.47
N PHE A 268 1.37 12.57 13.24
CA PHE A 268 1.76 11.16 13.35
C PHE A 268 1.55 10.63 14.77
N VAL A 269 0.94 9.47 14.89
CA VAL A 269 0.88 8.68 16.14
C VAL A 269 1.89 7.56 16.04
N GLN A 270 2.76 7.47 17.04
CA GLN A 270 3.74 6.42 17.15
C GLN A 270 3.26 5.34 18.12
N PHE A 271 3.56 4.09 17.83
CA PHE A 271 3.24 2.95 18.69
C PHE A 271 4.30 1.86 18.55
N ASN A 272 4.45 1.06 19.60
CA ASN A 272 5.29 -0.13 19.56
C ASN A 272 4.40 -1.31 19.16
N GLU A 273 4.88 -2.12 18.23
CA GLU A 273 4.23 -3.38 17.90
C GLU A 273 4.35 -4.35 19.06
N HIS A 274 3.34 -5.18 19.29
CA HIS A 274 3.35 -6.15 20.39
C HIS A 274 4.18 -7.41 20.10
N PHE A 275 4.71 -7.55 18.88
CA PHE A 275 5.59 -8.62 18.44
C PHE A 275 7.00 -8.10 18.15
N LYS A 276 7.92 -9.02 17.92
CA LYS A 276 9.25 -8.68 17.41
C LYS A 276 9.49 -9.32 16.04
N GLU A 277 10.32 -8.68 15.24
CA GLU A 277 10.66 -9.10 13.88
C GLU A 277 12.18 -9.27 13.72
N ALA A 278 12.58 -10.26 12.93
CA ALA A 278 13.94 -10.44 12.44
C ALA A 278 13.91 -10.69 10.93
N TRP A 279 14.88 -10.13 10.22
CA TRP A 279 15.03 -10.26 8.77
C TRP A 279 16.28 -11.07 8.48
N LEU A 280 16.14 -12.28 7.99
CA LEU A 280 17.25 -13.16 7.63
C LEU A 280 17.40 -13.13 6.10
N CYS A 281 18.50 -12.56 5.63
CA CYS A 281 18.81 -12.42 4.21
C CYS A 281 20.29 -12.06 4.06
N ASP A 282 21.03 -12.81 3.25
CA ASP A 282 22.45 -12.58 3.01
C ASP A 282 22.70 -11.43 2.02
N ASP A 283 21.74 -11.16 1.14
CA ASP A 283 21.94 -10.27 -0.01
C ASP A 283 21.36 -8.86 0.19
N TYR A 284 20.32 -8.69 0.99
CA TYR A 284 19.55 -7.45 1.08
C TYR A 284 19.09 -7.13 2.51
N ASP A 285 19.21 -5.85 2.88
CA ASP A 285 18.47 -5.28 4.01
C ASP A 285 16.98 -5.05 3.61
N TYR A 286 16.09 -4.82 4.59
CA TYR A 286 14.66 -4.61 4.33
C TYR A 286 14.17 -3.24 4.81
N ARG A 287 13.50 -2.48 3.95
CA ARG A 287 12.97 -1.13 4.26
C ARG A 287 11.51 -1.22 4.75
N ASP A 288 11.22 -0.72 5.96
CA ASP A 288 9.86 -0.54 6.49
C ASP A 288 9.56 0.95 6.66
N SER A 289 8.86 1.54 5.69
CA SER A 289 8.52 2.97 5.69
C SER A 289 7.68 3.42 6.88
N ARG A 290 7.04 2.49 7.59
CA ARG A 290 6.25 2.79 8.79
C ARG A 290 7.11 2.93 10.03
N ARG A 291 8.40 2.60 10.01
CA ARG A 291 9.28 2.74 11.19
C ARG A 291 9.57 4.19 11.53
N VAL A 292 9.62 4.47 12.84
CA VAL A 292 9.89 5.80 13.38
C VAL A 292 11.38 6.16 13.32
N GLN A 293 12.25 5.21 13.67
CA GLN A 293 13.68 5.49 13.77
C GLN A 293 14.35 5.44 12.39
N GLN A 294 15.22 6.41 12.13
CA GLN A 294 16.16 6.35 11.01
C GLN A 294 17.41 5.55 11.43
N PRO A 295 17.98 4.72 10.54
CA PRO A 295 17.43 4.37 9.23
C PRO A 295 16.16 3.51 9.38
N ARG A 296 15.15 3.73 8.51
CA ARG A 296 13.91 2.93 8.43
C ARG A 296 14.17 1.54 7.82
N LEU A 297 15.19 0.88 8.34
CA LEU A 297 15.84 -0.29 7.79
C LEU A 297 15.85 -1.40 8.84
N HIS A 298 15.47 -2.59 8.43
CA HIS A 298 15.78 -3.83 9.12
C HIS A 298 17.06 -4.36 8.51
N VAL A 299 18.13 -4.34 9.30
CA VAL A 299 19.41 -4.89 8.86
C VAL A 299 19.25 -6.41 8.70
N GLY A 300 19.65 -6.92 7.54
CA GLY A 300 19.71 -8.35 7.26
C GLY A 300 20.68 -9.04 8.19
N GLN A 301 20.20 -10.10 8.83
CA GLN A 301 21.03 -11.09 9.50
C GLN A 301 21.40 -12.16 8.50
N GLN A 302 22.61 -12.71 8.67
CA GLN A 302 23.06 -13.84 7.88
C GLN A 302 22.04 -14.99 7.99
N LEU A 303 21.76 -15.64 6.87
CA LEU A 303 20.81 -16.75 6.81
C LEU A 303 21.45 -17.99 7.46
N PRO A 304 21.01 -18.42 8.67
CA PRO A 304 21.61 -19.57 9.34
C PRO A 304 21.30 -20.87 8.58
N CYS A 305 22.08 -21.93 8.82
CA CYS A 305 21.93 -23.22 8.12
C CYS A 305 20.49 -23.77 8.17
N TRP A 306 19.82 -23.70 9.34
CA TRP A 306 18.44 -24.16 9.46
C TRP A 306 17.46 -23.36 8.60
N ALA A 307 17.72 -22.05 8.40
CA ALA A 307 16.87 -21.20 7.57
C ALA A 307 17.11 -21.47 6.09
N GLN A 308 18.35 -21.75 5.70
CA GLN A 308 18.70 -22.20 4.35
C GLN A 308 18.02 -23.53 4.01
N GLU A 309 18.04 -24.50 4.92
CA GLU A 309 17.35 -25.79 4.75
C GLU A 309 15.83 -25.63 4.62
N LEU A 310 15.24 -24.78 5.48
CA LEU A 310 13.82 -24.43 5.41
C LEU A 310 13.49 -23.77 4.06
N GLN A 311 14.30 -22.80 3.63
CA GLN A 311 14.13 -22.10 2.36
C GLN A 311 14.17 -23.09 1.19
N GLN A 312 15.23 -23.90 1.09
CA GLN A 312 15.39 -24.88 0.01
C GLN A 312 14.23 -25.90 -0.03
N ARG A 313 13.74 -26.34 1.13
CA ARG A 313 12.57 -27.22 1.19
C ARG A 313 11.32 -26.51 0.69
N ALA A 314 11.08 -25.28 1.11
CA ALA A 314 9.95 -24.49 0.66
C ALA A 314 10.02 -24.19 -0.84
N GLU A 315 11.20 -23.87 -1.39
CA GLU A 315 11.39 -23.66 -2.83
C GLU A 315 10.99 -24.91 -3.64
N ARG A 316 11.40 -26.10 -3.18
CA ARG A 316 11.02 -27.36 -3.83
C ARG A 316 9.52 -27.64 -3.76
N GLU A 317 8.87 -27.41 -2.63
CA GLU A 317 7.43 -27.71 -2.51
C GLU A 317 6.54 -26.64 -3.15
N VAL A 318 6.92 -25.36 -3.04
CA VAL A 318 6.17 -24.23 -3.62
C VAL A 318 6.48 -24.04 -5.10
N GLN A 319 7.61 -24.57 -5.59
CA GLN A 319 8.10 -24.38 -6.96
C GLN A 319 8.42 -22.92 -7.28
N ALA A 320 8.90 -22.15 -6.31
CA ALA A 320 9.28 -20.73 -6.45
C ALA A 320 10.60 -20.43 -5.73
N PRO A 321 11.45 -19.53 -6.25
CA PRO A 321 12.67 -19.13 -5.57
C PRO A 321 12.36 -18.20 -4.39
N PHE A 322 13.16 -18.32 -3.32
CA PHE A 322 13.17 -17.39 -2.20
C PHE A 322 14.63 -16.97 -1.94
N ASN A 323 14.84 -15.85 -1.25
CA ASN A 323 16.20 -15.47 -0.80
C ASN A 323 16.19 -14.81 0.58
N SER A 324 15.05 -14.83 1.25
CA SER A 324 14.87 -14.14 2.51
C SER A 324 13.75 -14.74 3.34
N LEU A 325 13.90 -14.59 4.66
CA LEU A 325 12.97 -15.05 5.68
C LEU A 325 12.69 -13.91 6.67
N MET A 326 11.45 -13.45 6.74
CA MET A 326 11.01 -12.60 7.85
C MET A 326 10.47 -13.48 8.97
N CYS A 327 11.13 -13.45 10.13
CA CYS A 327 10.66 -14.10 11.34
C CYS A 327 9.86 -13.10 12.17
N ARG A 328 8.62 -13.45 12.54
CA ARG A 328 7.78 -12.70 13.47
C ARG A 328 7.56 -13.54 14.71
N TRP A 329 8.16 -13.11 15.82
CA TRP A 329 7.99 -13.74 17.12
C TRP A 329 6.89 -13.05 17.91
N GLU A 330 5.90 -13.84 18.32
CA GLU A 330 4.77 -13.46 19.16
C GLU A 330 4.99 -14.06 20.56
N PRO A 331 5.39 -13.25 21.55
CA PRO A 331 5.50 -13.70 22.93
C PRO A 331 4.16 -14.23 23.48
N ARG A 332 4.23 -15.06 24.51
CA ARG A 332 3.03 -15.54 25.23
C ARG A 332 2.17 -14.37 25.70
N GLY A 333 0.85 -14.48 25.47
CA GLY A 333 -0.14 -13.47 25.88
C GLY A 333 -0.23 -12.26 24.96
N VAL A 334 0.54 -12.21 23.86
CA VAL A 334 0.40 -11.18 22.83
C VAL A 334 -0.75 -11.53 21.91
N HIS A 335 -1.69 -10.59 21.79
CA HIS A 335 -2.77 -10.68 20.81
C HIS A 335 -2.43 -9.79 19.62
N LEU A 336 -2.12 -10.40 18.49
CA LEU A 336 -1.88 -9.66 17.28
C LEU A 336 -3.19 -9.08 16.75
N LYS A 337 -3.20 -7.76 16.57
CA LYS A 337 -4.15 -7.11 15.68
C LYS A 337 -3.34 -6.46 14.57
N ASP A 338 -3.26 -7.16 13.44
CA ASP A 338 -2.71 -6.59 12.21
C ASP A 338 -3.90 -6.20 11.33
N GLY A 339 -4.15 -4.89 11.23
CA GLY A 339 -5.24 -4.38 10.39
C GLY A 339 -5.00 -4.68 8.92
N PRO A 340 -6.04 -4.62 8.07
CA PRO A 340 -5.90 -4.71 6.62
C PRO A 340 -4.77 -3.83 6.09
N HIS A 341 -3.73 -4.46 5.56
CA HIS A 341 -2.60 -3.78 4.95
C HIS A 341 -2.20 -4.52 3.68
N THR A 342 -1.72 -3.78 2.70
CA THR A 342 -1.03 -4.38 1.56
C THR A 342 0.40 -4.68 1.96
N TYR A 343 1.00 -5.70 1.35
CA TYR A 343 2.46 -5.74 1.25
C TYR A 343 3.01 -4.63 0.32
N ALA A 344 2.16 -3.83 -0.32
CA ALA A 344 2.48 -2.79 -1.32
C ALA A 344 3.34 -1.60 -0.84
N THR A 345 3.86 -1.61 0.39
CA THR A 345 4.98 -0.73 0.76
C THR A 345 6.35 -1.39 0.53
N LYS A 346 6.38 -2.64 0.07
CA LYS A 346 7.60 -3.44 -0.05
C LYS A 346 8.30 -3.17 -1.38
N TYR A 347 9.40 -2.45 -1.27
CA TYR A 347 10.44 -2.45 -2.27
C TYR A 347 10.91 -3.88 -2.56
N GLY A 348 11.38 -4.10 -3.77
CA GLY A 348 12.06 -5.32 -4.16
C GLY A 348 11.24 -6.60 -4.25
N TRP A 349 9.94 -6.53 -4.54
CA TRP A 349 9.26 -7.71 -5.14
C TRP A 349 8.89 -7.43 -6.59
N GLY A 350 8.77 -8.48 -7.39
CA GLY A 350 8.28 -8.41 -8.77
C GLY A 350 6.76 -8.22 -8.84
N ASP A 351 6.25 -8.16 -10.06
CA ASP A 351 4.80 -8.03 -10.34
C ASP A 351 4.06 -9.35 -10.04
N GLU A 352 4.69 -10.50 -10.32
CA GLU A 352 4.17 -11.85 -10.05
C GLU A 352 4.84 -12.44 -8.79
N ALA A 353 4.75 -11.71 -7.68
CA ALA A 353 5.41 -12.11 -6.44
C ALA A 353 4.82 -13.40 -5.86
N VAL A 354 5.68 -14.26 -5.30
CA VAL A 354 5.29 -15.43 -4.51
C VAL A 354 5.74 -15.22 -3.06
N ILE A 355 4.83 -15.42 -2.12
CA ILE A 355 5.11 -15.42 -0.68
C ILE A 355 4.80 -16.78 -0.08
N GLY A 356 5.67 -17.27 0.78
CA GLY A 356 5.43 -18.44 1.63
C GLY A 356 5.15 -18.02 3.07
N LEU A 357 4.20 -18.67 3.73
CA LEU A 357 3.80 -18.45 5.12
C LEU A 357 3.84 -19.78 5.85
N LEU A 358 4.62 -19.85 6.92
CA LEU A 358 4.72 -21.00 7.82
C LEU A 358 4.61 -20.51 9.26
N ALA A 359 4.05 -21.33 10.14
CA ALA A 359 4.01 -21.03 11.57
C ALA A 359 4.44 -22.22 12.42
N VAL A 360 5.06 -21.91 13.55
CA VAL A 360 5.36 -22.81 14.65
C VAL A 360 4.67 -22.29 15.90
N GLY A 361 4.02 -23.17 16.66
CA GLY A 361 3.12 -22.80 17.76
C GLY A 361 1.63 -22.75 17.34
N PRO A 362 0.78 -22.02 18.09
CA PRO A 362 -0.67 -22.09 17.94
C PRO A 362 -1.17 -21.62 16.56
N THR A 363 -2.28 -22.21 16.13
CA THR A 363 -3.00 -21.81 14.90
C THR A 363 -3.52 -20.38 15.03
N ARG A 364 -3.37 -19.58 13.98
CA ARG A 364 -3.95 -18.24 13.87
C ARG A 364 -4.71 -18.09 12.57
N GLU A 365 -5.81 -17.34 12.60
CA GLU A 365 -6.48 -16.93 11.37
C GLU A 365 -5.62 -15.88 10.65
N TYR A 366 -5.28 -16.17 9.41
CA TYR A 366 -4.67 -15.23 8.48
C TYR A 366 -5.69 -14.92 7.39
N ARG A 367 -6.07 -13.65 7.26
CA ARG A 367 -7.12 -13.22 6.34
C ARG A 367 -6.51 -12.49 5.16
N ILE A 368 -6.82 -12.97 3.96
CA ILE A 368 -6.61 -12.23 2.73
C ILE A 368 -7.96 -11.74 2.22
N HIS A 369 -8.03 -10.51 1.73
CA HIS A 369 -9.23 -10.01 1.07
C HIS A 369 -8.87 -9.09 -0.09
N ALA A 370 -9.67 -9.19 -1.15
CA ALA A 370 -9.53 -8.38 -2.33
C ALA A 370 -9.68 -6.90 -1.99
N ILE A 371 -8.89 -6.08 -2.66
CA ILE A 371 -8.99 -4.64 -2.55
C ILE A 371 -10.35 -4.19 -3.13
N PRO A 372 -11.25 -3.58 -2.33
CA PRO A 372 -12.65 -3.40 -2.73
C PRO A 372 -12.85 -2.61 -4.02
N TRP A 373 -11.94 -1.66 -4.31
CA TRP A 373 -12.08 -0.78 -5.46
C TRP A 373 -11.72 -1.42 -6.80
N TYR A 374 -11.04 -2.58 -6.80
CA TYR A 374 -10.74 -3.30 -8.03
C TYR A 374 -11.96 -3.98 -8.66
N HIS A 375 -13.08 -4.07 -7.94
CA HIS A 375 -14.29 -4.72 -8.43
C HIS A 375 -15.24 -3.81 -9.23
N GLY A 376 -14.88 -2.54 -9.46
CA GLY A 376 -15.77 -1.56 -10.08
C GLY A 376 -17.00 -1.27 -9.22
N ARG A 377 -17.79 -0.25 -9.59
CA ARG A 377 -19.01 0.11 -8.85
C ARG A 377 -20.00 -1.07 -8.84
N GLY A 378 -20.47 -1.46 -7.66
CA GLY A 378 -21.69 -2.27 -7.51
C GLY A 378 -21.54 -3.77 -7.21
N ARG A 379 -20.33 -4.36 -7.17
CA ARG A 379 -20.19 -5.73 -6.65
C ARG A 379 -20.10 -5.72 -5.13
N ARG A 380 -21.03 -6.43 -4.47
CA ARG A 380 -21.18 -6.48 -3.01
C ARG A 380 -20.23 -7.46 -2.31
N GLU A 381 -19.63 -8.39 -3.04
CA GLU A 381 -18.83 -9.46 -2.45
C GLU A 381 -17.34 -9.17 -2.62
N VAL A 382 -16.73 -8.70 -1.53
CA VAL A 382 -15.27 -8.67 -1.41
C VAL A 382 -14.82 -10.11 -1.23
N VAL A 383 -14.05 -10.61 -2.19
CA VAL A 383 -13.43 -11.94 -2.10
C VAL A 383 -12.53 -11.96 -0.87
N ALA A 384 -12.81 -12.84 0.08
CA ALA A 384 -12.02 -12.96 1.30
C ALA A 384 -11.81 -14.44 1.64
N VAL A 385 -10.60 -14.77 2.08
CA VAL A 385 -10.22 -16.13 2.49
C VAL A 385 -9.62 -16.05 3.89
N ASN A 386 -10.20 -16.83 4.80
CA ASN A 386 -9.66 -17.04 6.14
C ASN A 386 -8.84 -18.33 6.13
N ILE A 387 -7.56 -18.19 6.44
CA ILE A 387 -6.59 -19.28 6.41
C ILE A 387 -6.22 -19.57 7.87
N PRO A 388 -6.71 -20.65 8.48
CA PRO A 388 -6.20 -21.11 9.77
C PRO A 388 -4.77 -21.62 9.58
N LEU A 389 -3.79 -20.73 9.71
CA LEU A 389 -2.37 -21.04 9.54
C LEU A 389 -1.90 -21.87 10.74
N ALA A 390 -2.08 -23.17 10.63
CA ALA A 390 -1.78 -24.16 11.64
C ALA A 390 -0.27 -24.45 11.73
N GLU A 391 0.14 -25.04 12.86
CA GLU A 391 1.52 -25.46 13.07
C GLU A 391 1.99 -26.41 11.96
N GLY A 392 3.13 -26.08 11.34
CA GLY A 392 3.71 -26.90 10.27
C GLY A 392 2.95 -26.93 8.96
N MET A 393 1.93 -26.09 8.78
CA MET A 393 1.33 -25.83 7.48
C MET A 393 2.16 -24.78 6.73
N LEU A 394 2.52 -25.07 5.46
CA LEU A 394 3.06 -24.06 4.55
C LEU A 394 1.94 -23.59 3.62
N VAL A 395 1.74 -22.28 3.56
CA VAL A 395 0.82 -21.63 2.64
C VAL A 395 1.62 -20.76 1.70
N ALA A 396 1.46 -20.92 0.39
CA ALA A 396 2.04 -20.03 -0.59
C ALA A 396 0.95 -19.27 -1.34
N LEU A 397 1.16 -17.97 -1.52
CA LEU A 397 0.29 -17.12 -2.30
C LEU A 397 1.14 -16.47 -3.39
N GLY A 398 0.66 -16.44 -4.63
CA GLY A 398 1.36 -15.75 -5.70
C GLY A 398 0.44 -15.17 -6.76
N GLY A 399 0.98 -14.21 -7.51
CA GLY A 399 0.23 -13.41 -8.47
C GLY A 399 0.49 -11.90 -8.29
N PRO A 400 -0.42 -11.02 -8.78
CA PRO A 400 -0.37 -9.57 -8.59
C PRO A 400 -0.78 -9.16 -7.16
N LEU A 401 -0.01 -9.61 -6.18
CA LEU A 401 -0.37 -9.56 -4.76
C LEU A 401 -0.47 -8.16 -4.19
N LYS A 402 0.41 -7.24 -4.63
CA LYS A 402 0.50 -5.89 -4.06
C LYS A 402 -0.70 -5.04 -4.43
N GLU A 403 -1.19 -5.20 -5.65
CA GLU A 403 -2.25 -4.40 -6.23
C GLU A 403 -3.62 -4.93 -5.85
N ARG A 404 -3.76 -6.25 -5.65
CA ARG A 404 -5.08 -6.88 -5.60
C ARG A 404 -5.53 -7.30 -4.21
N TRP A 405 -4.61 -7.48 -3.26
CA TRP A 405 -4.92 -8.11 -1.98
C TRP A 405 -4.46 -7.30 -0.76
N LEU A 406 -5.30 -7.33 0.27
CA LEU A 406 -5.01 -6.88 1.62
C LEU A 406 -4.88 -8.09 2.55
N TYR A 407 -3.95 -7.99 3.48
CA TYR A 407 -3.61 -9.00 4.46
C TYR A 407 -3.98 -8.49 5.85
N ALA A 408 -4.50 -9.37 6.69
CA ALA A 408 -4.81 -9.06 8.07
C ALA A 408 -4.65 -10.30 8.94
N GLN A 409 -4.28 -10.08 10.20
CA GLN A 409 -4.35 -11.08 11.24
C GLN A 409 -5.34 -10.54 12.28
N PRO A 410 -6.61 -10.97 12.25
CA PRO A 410 -7.62 -10.50 13.20
C PRO A 410 -7.19 -10.82 14.63
N ARG A 411 -7.67 -9.98 15.55
CA ARG A 411 -7.38 -10.15 16.97
C ARG A 411 -8.01 -11.45 17.47
N ASP A 412 -7.16 -12.33 17.98
CA ASP A 412 -7.56 -13.47 18.79
C ASP A 412 -7.93 -12.96 20.20
N GLU A 413 -9.05 -13.39 20.78
CA GLU A 413 -9.46 -12.96 22.14
C GLU A 413 -8.83 -13.82 23.23
N GLU A 414 -8.30 -14.99 22.89
CA GLU A 414 -7.74 -15.94 23.86
C GLU A 414 -6.25 -15.70 24.11
N SER A 415 -5.83 -15.78 25.39
CA SER A 415 -4.42 -15.64 25.75
C SER A 415 -3.63 -16.77 25.12
N ALA A 416 -2.87 -16.43 24.08
CA ALA A 416 -2.29 -17.45 23.26
C ALA A 416 -0.87 -17.82 23.68
N PRO A 417 -0.48 -19.10 23.47
CA PRO A 417 0.91 -19.52 23.57
C PRO A 417 1.82 -18.73 22.64
N GLU A 418 3.12 -18.80 22.92
CA GLU A 418 4.17 -18.26 22.06
C GLU A 418 4.08 -18.85 20.64
N ARG A 419 4.31 -18.00 19.64
CA ARG A 419 4.25 -18.36 18.21
C ARG A 419 5.39 -17.71 17.44
N ILE A 420 5.91 -18.42 16.45
CA ILE A 420 6.82 -17.83 15.45
C ILE A 420 6.19 -18.03 14.07
N GLN A 421 6.02 -16.94 13.34
CA GLN A 421 5.63 -16.98 11.93
C GLN A 421 6.83 -16.66 11.05
N PHE A 422 6.96 -17.44 9.99
CA PHE A 422 7.96 -17.26 8.96
C PHE A 422 7.27 -16.78 7.68
N THR A 423 7.78 -15.70 7.09
CA THR A 423 7.37 -15.25 5.75
C THR A 423 8.56 -15.38 4.81
N LEU A 424 8.47 -16.31 3.86
CA LEU A 424 9.43 -16.50 2.79
C LEU A 424 9.07 -15.59 1.63
N GLN A 425 10.07 -14.91 1.06
CA GLN A 425 9.86 -14.04 -0.08
C GLN A 425 11.14 -13.94 -0.92
N LEU A 426 10.98 -13.67 -2.22
CA LEU A 426 12.06 -13.14 -3.04
C LEU A 426 12.11 -11.62 -2.83
N HIS A 427 13.27 -11.11 -2.42
CA HIS A 427 13.51 -9.70 -2.20
C HIS A 427 14.76 -9.25 -2.97
N ALA A 428 14.62 -8.22 -3.80
CA ALA A 428 15.77 -7.56 -4.43
C ALA A 428 15.53 -6.06 -4.54
N ASP A 429 16.20 -5.27 -3.71
CA ASP A 429 16.22 -3.82 -3.84
C ASP A 429 17.68 -3.37 -4.02
N PRO A 430 18.06 -2.84 -5.20
CA PRO A 430 19.44 -2.44 -5.44
C PRO A 430 19.95 -1.38 -4.46
N GLU A 431 19.07 -0.56 -3.86
CA GLU A 431 19.44 0.41 -2.83
C GLU A 431 19.74 -0.23 -1.46
N LEU A 432 19.29 -1.47 -1.24
CA LEU A 432 19.39 -2.17 0.04
C LEU A 432 20.34 -3.36 -0.03
N ARG A 433 21.10 -3.51 -1.11
CA ARG A 433 22.03 -4.62 -1.29
C ARG A 433 23.15 -4.56 -0.25
N ILE A 434 23.33 -5.64 0.51
CA ILE A 434 24.36 -5.75 1.54
C ILE A 434 25.74 -5.69 0.89
N GLY A 435 26.64 -4.90 1.46
CA GLY A 435 28.02 -4.76 0.97
C GLY A 435 28.18 -3.90 -0.30
N ALA A 436 27.11 -3.33 -0.86
CA ALA A 436 27.23 -2.25 -1.84
C ALA A 436 27.89 -1.05 -1.12
N GLY A 437 29.21 -0.93 -1.27
CA GLY A 437 30.13 -0.16 -0.42
C GLY A 437 30.00 1.37 -0.44
N ALA A 438 28.84 1.95 -0.67
CA ALA A 438 28.65 3.39 -0.69
C ALA A 438 27.25 3.76 -0.21
N SER A 439 27.18 4.71 0.73
CA SER A 439 25.96 5.43 1.12
C SER A 439 25.00 4.75 2.14
N ARG A 440 25.53 4.26 3.27
CA ARG A 440 24.76 4.40 4.55
C ARG A 440 24.66 5.87 4.99
N SER A 441 25.36 6.77 4.28
CA SER A 441 25.54 8.18 4.59
C SER A 441 25.09 9.14 3.49
N CYS A 442 24.38 8.73 2.42
CA CYS A 442 23.40 9.70 1.93
C CYS A 442 22.36 9.74 3.04
N PRO A 443 22.23 10.85 3.80
CA PRO A 443 20.96 11.11 4.44
C PRO A 443 19.96 11.03 3.28
N GLY A 444 19.22 9.93 3.18
CA GLY A 444 18.35 9.70 2.05
C GLY A 444 17.41 10.89 2.03
N THR A 445 17.63 11.79 1.07
CA THR A 445 16.94 13.07 0.91
C THR A 445 15.47 12.90 0.52
N GLU A 446 14.91 11.73 0.76
CA GLU A 446 13.48 11.49 0.61
C GLU A 446 12.73 11.66 1.94
N ASP A 447 13.36 11.40 3.09
CA ASP A 447 12.78 11.68 4.42
C ASP A 447 13.62 12.64 5.28
N GLY A 448 14.87 12.91 4.91
CA GLY A 448 15.73 13.94 5.53
C GLY A 448 15.87 15.15 4.60
N GLU A 449 15.65 16.37 5.11
CA GLU A 449 15.75 17.66 4.39
C GLU A 449 14.48 18.16 3.66
N VAL A 450 13.41 18.38 4.41
CA VAL A 450 12.72 19.70 4.34
C VAL A 450 13.21 20.62 5.48
N GLY A 451 14.13 20.15 6.32
CA GLY A 451 14.80 20.94 7.36
C GLY A 451 16.17 21.41 6.92
N ALA A 452 16.25 22.68 6.51
CA ALA A 452 17.43 23.55 6.50
C ALA A 452 18.69 23.09 5.73
N GLY A 453 18.94 23.65 4.54
CA GLY A 453 20.33 23.77 4.06
C GLY A 453 20.66 23.62 2.57
N CYS A 454 19.74 23.86 1.62
CA CYS A 454 20.13 24.01 0.21
C CYS A 454 19.99 25.47 -0.24
N SER A 455 21.00 26.29 0.12
CA SER A 455 21.23 27.60 -0.51
C SER A 455 22.05 27.42 -1.78
N GLY A 456 21.52 27.88 -2.93
CA GLY A 456 22.35 28.39 -4.02
C GLY A 456 22.40 27.60 -5.32
N ALA A 457 21.27 27.52 -6.05
CA ALA A 457 21.32 27.62 -7.50
C ALA A 457 20.06 28.35 -7.97
N ALA A 458 20.23 29.62 -8.35
CA ALA A 458 19.15 30.47 -8.83
C ALA A 458 18.62 29.95 -10.16
N VAL A 459 17.41 29.39 -10.15
CA VAL A 459 16.56 29.34 -11.33
C VAL A 459 15.92 30.72 -11.46
N SER A 460 16.60 31.59 -12.20
CA SER A 460 16.06 32.88 -12.60
C SER A 460 14.89 32.68 -13.55
N GLY A 461 13.71 33.20 -13.19
CA GLY A 461 12.64 33.49 -14.16
C GLY A 461 11.35 32.69 -14.00
N LEU A 462 10.56 33.05 -12.97
CA LEU A 462 9.11 33.27 -13.01
C LEU A 462 8.65 33.51 -11.56
N ALA A 463 8.58 34.79 -11.19
CA ALA A 463 7.95 35.19 -9.93
C ALA A 463 6.44 34.94 -10.06
N VAL A 464 5.96 33.87 -9.44
CA VAL A 464 4.53 33.74 -9.13
C VAL A 464 4.27 34.70 -7.96
N PRO A 465 3.32 35.65 -8.06
CA PRO A 465 2.94 36.44 -6.90
C PRO A 465 2.42 35.49 -5.82
N GLY A 466 3.13 35.42 -4.70
CA GLY A 466 2.61 34.73 -3.52
C GLY A 466 1.28 35.36 -3.10
N PRO A 467 0.35 34.59 -2.53
CA PRO A 467 -0.89 35.14 -2.01
C PRO A 467 -0.58 36.25 -0.99
N PRO A 468 -1.39 37.32 -0.92
CA PRO A 468 -1.21 38.36 0.08
C PRO A 468 -1.24 37.74 1.48
N ALA A 469 -0.26 38.11 2.31
CA ALA A 469 0.03 37.53 3.62
C ALA A 469 -1.01 37.83 4.72
N GLY A 470 -2.28 38.02 4.37
CA GLY A 470 -3.32 38.42 5.33
C GLY A 470 -4.70 37.99 4.89
N GLU A 471 -5.06 36.71 5.08
CA GLU A 471 -6.46 36.29 5.26
C GLU A 471 -6.68 34.82 5.71
N LEU A 472 -5.63 34.02 5.96
CA LEU A 472 -5.78 32.64 6.44
C LEU A 472 -5.92 32.47 7.97
N ARG A 473 -6.05 33.55 8.75
CA ARG A 473 -6.11 33.49 10.22
C ARG A 473 -7.52 33.33 10.83
N ALA A 474 -8.58 33.20 10.04
CA ALA A 474 -9.97 33.31 10.53
C ALA A 474 -10.76 32.00 10.73
N LEU A 475 -10.15 30.80 10.64
CA LEU A 475 -10.89 29.52 10.74
C LEU A 475 -10.58 28.64 11.97
N GLN A 476 -10.02 29.19 13.05
CA GLN A 476 -9.67 28.42 14.26
C GLN A 476 -10.33 28.88 15.57
N THR A 477 -11.58 29.36 15.54
CA THR A 477 -12.34 29.62 16.78
C THR A 477 -13.71 28.96 16.76
N ALA A 478 -13.74 27.69 17.18
CA ALA A 478 -14.96 27.01 17.61
C ALA A 478 -14.69 26.21 18.90
N GLN A 479 -15.08 26.83 20.01
CA GLN A 479 -15.61 26.27 21.27
C GLN A 479 -15.06 24.91 21.76
N GLN A 480 -14.25 24.96 22.81
CA GLN A 480 -14.12 23.86 23.78
C GLN A 480 -15.35 23.83 24.70
N PRO A 481 -16.01 22.68 24.93
CA PRO A 481 -16.83 22.48 26.12
C PRO A 481 -16.00 21.87 27.25
N SER A 482 -16.24 22.39 28.45
CA SER A 482 -15.68 21.96 29.73
C SER A 482 -15.94 20.48 30.02
N LEU A 483 -14.89 19.77 30.44
CA LEU A 483 -14.98 18.43 31.01
C LEU A 483 -15.51 18.52 32.44
N ALA A 484 -16.72 18.02 32.66
CA ALA A 484 -17.21 17.58 33.95
C ALA A 484 -17.70 16.12 33.84
N GLU A 485 -17.36 15.38 34.88
CA GLU A 485 -17.58 13.97 35.20
C GLU A 485 -18.84 13.28 34.62
N SER A 486 -18.67 12.06 34.10
CA SER A 486 -19.51 10.93 34.54
C SER A 486 -18.85 9.58 34.20
N GLN A 487 -18.63 8.79 35.25
CA GLN A 487 -18.49 7.33 35.15
C GLN A 487 -19.88 6.73 34.91
N ALA A 488 -20.01 5.79 33.96
CA ALA A 488 -20.75 4.52 34.10
C ALA A 488 -21.07 3.88 32.74
N THR A 489 -20.61 2.64 32.58
CA THR A 489 -21.25 1.50 31.90
C THR A 489 -22.02 1.72 30.59
N SER A 490 -21.51 1.16 29.48
CA SER A 490 -22.37 0.65 28.40
C SER A 490 -21.60 -0.33 27.51
N ARG A 491 -21.89 -1.63 27.68
CA ARG A 491 -21.64 -2.68 26.69
C ARG A 491 -22.27 -2.27 25.35
N LYS A 492 -21.50 -2.24 24.26
CA LYS A 492 -22.06 -2.22 22.89
C LYS A 492 -21.46 -3.34 22.05
N ARG A 493 -22.36 -4.23 21.62
CA ARG A 493 -22.20 -5.21 20.54
C ARG A 493 -21.79 -4.49 19.27
N TRP A 494 -20.76 -5.00 18.60
CA TRP A 494 -20.43 -4.65 17.22
C TRP A 494 -21.09 -5.68 16.31
N HIS A 495 -22.11 -5.25 15.55
CA HIS A 495 -22.55 -5.96 14.36
C HIS A 495 -21.71 -5.49 13.17
N ARG A 496 -21.16 -6.49 12.47
CA ARG A 496 -20.78 -6.57 11.03
C ARG A 496 -20.50 -5.24 10.31
N ALA A 497 -19.25 -5.11 9.84
CA ALA A 497 -18.92 -4.45 8.59
C ALA A 497 -18.38 -5.51 7.62
#